data_AF-A0A5K1JVM5-F1
#
_entry.id   AF-A0A5K1JVM5-F1
#
_cell.length_a   1.000
_cell.length_b   1.000
_cell.length_c   1.000
_cell.angle_alpha   90.00
_cell.angle_beta   90.00
_cell.angle_gamma   90.00
#
_symmetry.space_group_name_H-M   'P 1'
#
loop_
_entity.id
_entity.type
_entity.pdbx_description
1 polymer ?
#
loop_
_entity_poly.entity_id
_entity_poly.type
_entity_poly.pdbx_seq_one_letter_code
_entity_poly.pdbx_strand_id
1 'polypeptide(L)'
;MYPENKSHQDNHSRNICSDGIRQSPKKVHLVINSVSRNFVEHPPPYPQPKDVFTGGNVFHPVRFMEVVAALYDRVVVNQSPPGALAMHDFALATMLHDRTVTVPGLDGRASKYLFKLFHSFKLAPGEGVVLDDHEGETYLRMDCLSEPPLEVLQDAVGDGQGWSAESA
;
A
#
# COMPACT_ATOMS: atom_id res chain seq x y z
N MET A 1 21.62 9.36 -19.40
CA MET A 1 21.94 10.69 -19.99
C MET A 1 20.59 11.31 -20.31
N TYR A 2 20.25 12.48 -19.74
CA TYR A 2 18.98 13.14 -20.08
C TYR A 2 19.08 13.71 -21.50
N PRO A 3 18.07 13.54 -22.39
CA PRO A 3 18.19 13.94 -23.79
C PRO A 3 18.33 15.46 -23.98
N GLU A 4 17.99 16.26 -22.97
CA GLU A 4 17.92 17.71 -23.07
C GLU A 4 18.36 18.44 -21.79
N ASN A 5 18.37 19.78 -21.89
CA ASN A 5 18.76 20.76 -20.88
C ASN A 5 18.25 20.40 -19.47
N LYS A 6 19.01 20.72 -18.42
CA LYS A 6 18.75 20.37 -17.00
C LYS A 6 17.38 20.82 -16.44
N SER A 7 16.54 21.53 -17.20
CA SER A 7 15.24 22.07 -16.81
C SER A 7 14.13 21.83 -17.85
N HIS A 8 14.25 20.83 -18.73
CA HIS A 8 13.13 20.48 -19.61
C HIS A 8 11.91 20.06 -18.79
N GLN A 9 10.70 20.43 -19.21
CA GLN A 9 9.46 20.19 -18.46
C GLN A 9 9.19 18.69 -18.24
N ASP A 10 9.71 17.84 -19.13
CA ASP A 10 9.58 16.38 -19.03
C ASP A 10 10.61 15.74 -18.07
N ASN A 11 11.57 16.51 -17.57
CA ASN A 11 12.53 15.98 -16.61
C ASN A 11 11.88 15.93 -15.23
N HIS A 12 11.93 14.76 -14.59
CA HIS A 12 11.50 14.65 -13.20
C HIS A 12 12.30 15.62 -12.30
N SER A 13 11.72 16.02 -11.17
CA SER A 13 12.38 16.93 -10.23
C SER A 13 13.74 16.40 -9.76
N ARG A 14 14.71 17.31 -9.54
CA ARG A 14 16.03 16.94 -9.03
C ARG A 14 15.89 16.21 -7.69
N ASN A 15 16.62 15.10 -7.52
CA ASN A 15 16.57 14.19 -6.36
C ASN A 15 15.30 13.33 -6.23
N ILE A 16 14.40 13.34 -7.20
CA ILE A 16 13.23 12.46 -7.29
C ILE A 16 13.39 11.62 -8.56
N CYS A 17 13.22 10.31 -8.47
CA CYS A 17 13.24 9.37 -9.58
C CYS A 17 11.94 9.47 -10.41
N SER A 18 11.91 8.87 -11.60
CA SER A 18 10.74 8.88 -12.48
C SER A 18 9.52 8.15 -11.91
N ASP A 19 9.71 7.32 -10.89
CA ASP A 19 8.66 6.62 -10.14
C ASP A 19 8.13 7.43 -8.95
N GLY A 20 8.56 8.69 -8.80
CA GLY A 20 8.07 9.60 -7.76
C GLY A 20 8.77 9.48 -6.41
N ILE A 21 9.86 8.71 -6.30
CA ILE A 21 10.57 8.47 -5.03
C ILE A 21 11.85 9.31 -4.93
N ARG A 22 12.21 9.76 -3.73
CA ARG A 22 13.50 10.43 -3.51
C ARG A 22 14.70 9.50 -3.75
N GLN A 23 15.79 10.05 -4.26
CA GLN A 23 17.02 9.29 -4.55
C GLN A 23 17.86 8.94 -3.31
N SER A 24 17.75 9.73 -2.24
CA SER A 24 18.66 9.63 -1.10
C SER A 24 18.00 9.05 0.16
N PRO A 25 18.77 8.33 1.00
CA PRO A 25 18.33 7.93 2.32
C PRO A 25 18.00 9.13 3.21
N LYS A 26 17.12 8.93 4.20
CA LYS A 26 16.73 9.97 5.17
C LYS A 26 17.01 9.50 6.59
N LYS A 27 17.62 10.37 7.41
CA LYS A 27 17.77 10.13 8.84
C LYS A 27 16.40 10.27 9.51
N VAL A 28 16.03 9.27 10.29
CA VAL A 28 14.76 9.22 11.03
C VAL A 28 15.06 9.09 12.52
N HIS A 29 14.37 9.90 13.31
CA HIS A 29 14.33 9.79 14.76
C HIS A 29 12.92 9.38 15.16
N LEU A 30 12.79 8.24 15.83
CA LEU A 30 11.51 7.73 16.36
C LEU A 30 11.59 7.57 17.86
N VAL A 31 10.45 7.71 18.52
CA VAL A 31 10.27 7.34 19.92
C VAL A 31 9.15 6.32 19.96
N ILE A 32 9.49 5.06 20.20
CA ILE A 32 8.54 3.94 20.27
C ILE A 32 8.61 3.41 21.70
N ASN A 33 7.48 3.33 22.39
CA ASN A 33 7.39 2.84 23.77
C ASN A 33 8.40 3.53 24.72
N SER A 34 8.55 4.85 24.60
CA SER A 34 9.52 5.68 25.36
C SER A 34 11.01 5.41 25.06
N VAL A 35 11.32 4.61 24.04
CA VAL A 35 12.69 4.36 23.59
C VAL A 35 12.98 5.16 22.32
N SER A 36 13.94 6.09 22.40
CA SER A 36 14.43 6.83 21.23
C SER A 36 15.34 5.96 20.37
N ARG A 37 15.12 6.00 19.05
CA ARG A 37 15.93 5.30 18.04
C ARG A 37 16.25 6.24 16.89
N ASN A 38 17.51 6.27 16.50
CA ASN A 38 17.99 6.95 15.31
C ASN A 38 18.43 5.92 14.27
N PHE A 39 17.94 6.05 13.05
CA PHE A 39 18.37 5.17 11.95
C PHE A 39 18.30 5.90 10.61
N VAL A 40 18.88 5.26 9.58
CA VAL A 40 18.84 5.75 8.20
C VAL A 40 17.79 4.92 7.44
N GLU A 41 16.74 5.56 6.97
CA GLU A 41 15.71 4.93 6.16
C GLU A 41 16.03 5.11 4.67
N HIS A 42 16.34 4.00 4.01
CA HIS A 42 16.55 3.94 2.57
C HIS A 42 15.23 4.15 1.82
N PRO A 43 15.24 4.80 0.64
CA PRO A 43 14.05 4.89 -0.20
C PRO A 43 13.60 3.50 -0.70
N PRO A 44 12.32 3.35 -1.09
CA PRO A 44 11.86 2.18 -1.83
C PRO A 44 12.75 1.86 -3.04
N PRO A 45 12.90 0.58 -3.43
CA PRO A 45 13.75 0.17 -4.54
C PRO A 45 13.20 0.67 -5.87
N TYR A 46 14.07 1.12 -6.78
CA TYR A 46 13.68 1.60 -8.10
C TYR A 46 13.64 0.46 -9.14
N PRO A 47 12.69 0.44 -10.10
CA PRO A 47 11.56 1.37 -10.25
C PRO A 47 10.32 0.90 -9.50
N GLN A 48 9.62 1.80 -8.80
CA GLN A 48 8.30 1.50 -8.27
C GLN A 48 7.17 1.71 -9.28
N PRO A 49 6.06 0.97 -9.15
CA PRO A 49 4.88 1.16 -9.99
C PRO A 49 4.37 2.60 -9.94
N LYS A 50 3.85 3.05 -11.08
CA LYS A 50 3.36 4.42 -11.25
C LYS A 50 2.28 4.76 -10.20
N ASP A 51 2.38 5.98 -9.67
CA ASP A 51 1.42 6.61 -8.76
C ASP A 51 1.35 5.95 -7.35
N VAL A 52 2.19 4.95 -7.05
CA VAL A 52 2.34 4.41 -5.68
C VAL A 52 3.07 5.43 -4.78
N PHE A 53 3.99 6.18 -5.37
CA PHE A 53 4.73 7.23 -4.69
C PHE A 53 4.72 8.51 -5.51
N THR A 54 4.63 9.66 -4.84
CA THR A 54 4.70 10.97 -5.47
C THR A 54 5.49 11.96 -4.62
N GLY A 55 5.98 13.03 -5.25
CA GLY A 55 6.65 14.13 -4.54
C GLY A 55 7.94 13.76 -3.78
N GLY A 56 8.48 12.57 -4.00
CA GLY A 56 9.67 12.04 -3.33
C GLY A 56 9.42 11.45 -1.94
N ASN A 57 8.27 11.74 -1.32
CA ASN A 57 7.97 11.32 0.05
C ASN A 57 6.47 11.17 0.37
N VAL A 58 5.61 11.06 -0.63
CA VAL A 58 4.18 10.74 -0.44
C VAL A 58 3.97 9.30 -0.88
N PHE A 59 3.31 8.50 -0.04
CA PHE A 59 2.92 7.12 -0.31
C PHE A 59 1.39 7.06 -0.47
N HIS A 60 0.93 6.42 -1.53
CA HIS A 60 -0.48 6.23 -1.87
C HIS A 60 -0.90 4.81 -1.51
N PRO A 61 -1.34 4.55 -0.26
CA PRO A 61 -1.65 3.20 0.19
C PRO A 61 -2.80 2.53 -0.57
N VAL A 62 -3.83 3.25 -1.04
CA VAL A 62 -4.89 2.65 -1.88
C VAL A 62 -4.30 2.16 -3.20
N ARG A 63 -3.53 3.03 -3.87
CA ARG A 63 -2.88 2.67 -5.15
C ARG A 63 -1.90 1.51 -4.97
N PHE A 64 -1.17 1.49 -3.86
CA PHE A 64 -0.29 0.38 -3.50
C PHE A 64 -1.07 -0.94 -3.43
N MET A 65 -2.19 -0.97 -2.69
CA MET A 65 -3.02 -2.18 -2.53
C MET A 65 -3.59 -2.68 -3.87
N GLU A 66 -4.05 -1.78 -4.74
CA GLU A 66 -4.49 -2.13 -6.10
C GLU A 66 -3.38 -2.81 -6.91
N VAL A 67 -2.15 -2.28 -6.83
CA VAL A 67 -1.02 -2.83 -7.57
C VAL A 67 -0.58 -4.17 -6.99
N VAL A 68 -0.64 -4.37 -5.67
CA VAL A 68 -0.38 -5.66 -5.02
C VAL A 68 -1.39 -6.71 -5.48
N ALA A 69 -2.69 -6.37 -5.50
CA ALA A 69 -3.74 -7.25 -6.00
C ALA A 69 -3.49 -7.61 -7.48
N ALA A 70 -3.21 -6.63 -8.32
CA ALA A 70 -2.92 -6.85 -9.74
C ALA A 70 -1.66 -7.70 -9.98
N LEU A 71 -0.62 -7.54 -9.16
CA LEU A 71 0.56 -8.39 -9.20
C LEU A 71 0.20 -9.84 -8.86
N TYR A 72 -0.56 -10.04 -7.77
CA TYR A 72 -1.01 -11.37 -7.34
C TYR A 72 -1.85 -12.05 -8.42
N ASP A 73 -2.86 -11.37 -8.95
CA ASP A 73 -3.73 -11.91 -9.99
C ASP A 73 -2.93 -12.27 -11.25
N ARG A 74 -2.00 -11.41 -11.67
CA ARG A 74 -1.20 -11.69 -12.86
C ARG A 74 -0.25 -12.87 -12.66
N VAL A 75 0.51 -12.88 -11.56
CA VAL A 75 1.62 -13.83 -11.36
C VAL A 75 1.14 -15.14 -10.75
N VAL A 76 0.24 -15.10 -9.78
CA VAL A 76 -0.20 -16.27 -9.02
C VAL A 76 -1.43 -16.91 -9.66
N VAL A 77 -2.47 -16.12 -9.94
CA VAL A 77 -3.74 -16.65 -10.48
C VAL A 77 -3.61 -16.99 -11.96
N ASN A 78 -3.14 -16.03 -12.76
CA ASN A 78 -3.05 -16.17 -14.22
C ASN A 78 -1.72 -16.75 -14.72
N GLN A 79 -0.74 -16.96 -13.82
CA GLN A 79 0.58 -17.51 -14.15
C GLN A 79 1.26 -16.82 -15.35
N SER A 80 0.99 -15.52 -15.50
CA SER A 80 1.44 -14.77 -16.66
C SER A 80 2.87 -14.27 -16.45
N PRO A 81 3.78 -14.47 -17.43
CA PRO A 81 5.16 -14.05 -17.27
C PRO A 81 5.28 -12.52 -17.19
N PRO A 82 6.25 -12.00 -16.43
CA PRO A 82 6.49 -10.57 -16.33
C PRO A 82 7.01 -10.04 -17.67
N GLY A 83 6.17 -9.25 -18.37
CA GLY A 83 6.51 -8.58 -19.62
C GLY A 83 7.24 -7.26 -19.38
N ALA A 84 6.74 -6.17 -19.98
CA ALA A 84 7.28 -4.82 -19.80
C ALA A 84 7.29 -4.33 -18.33
N LEU A 85 6.58 -5.02 -17.44
CA LEU A 85 6.49 -4.70 -16.01
C LEU A 85 7.55 -5.41 -15.15
N ALA A 86 8.42 -6.26 -15.73
CA ALA A 86 9.32 -7.12 -14.96
C ALA A 86 10.15 -6.40 -13.89
N MET A 87 10.71 -5.24 -14.21
CA MET A 87 11.51 -4.47 -13.23
C MET A 87 10.65 -3.82 -12.13
N HIS A 88 9.43 -3.40 -12.45
CA HIS A 88 8.47 -2.87 -11.47
C HIS A 88 8.01 -3.98 -10.54
N ASP A 89 7.71 -5.15 -11.10
CA ASP A 89 7.27 -6.33 -10.35
C ASP A 89 8.35 -6.80 -9.38
N PHE A 90 9.59 -6.86 -9.87
CA PHE A 90 10.74 -7.22 -9.05
C PHE A 90 10.92 -6.25 -7.88
N ALA A 91 10.97 -4.94 -8.16
CA ALA A 91 11.16 -3.93 -7.14
C ALA A 91 10.01 -3.88 -6.12
N LEU A 92 8.76 -4.03 -6.58
CA LEU A 92 7.59 -4.12 -5.71
C LEU A 92 7.65 -5.37 -4.83
N ALA A 93 7.98 -6.53 -5.41
CA ALA A 93 8.10 -7.78 -4.68
C ALA A 93 9.22 -7.74 -3.63
N THR A 94 10.38 -7.15 -3.96
CA THR A 94 11.45 -6.89 -2.98
C THR A 94 10.96 -6.00 -1.84
N MET A 95 10.26 -4.90 -2.15
CA MET A 95 9.72 -4.02 -1.12
C MET A 95 8.68 -4.71 -0.23
N LEU A 96 7.80 -5.53 -0.81
CA LEU A 96 6.83 -6.34 -0.09
C LEU A 96 7.53 -7.33 0.85
N HIS A 97 8.50 -8.07 0.33
CA HIS A 97 9.27 -9.04 1.11
C HIS A 97 9.95 -8.38 2.32
N ASP A 98 10.61 -7.24 2.12
CA ASP A 98 11.40 -6.59 3.17
C ASP A 98 10.56 -5.90 4.26
N ARG A 99 9.29 -5.59 3.96
CA ARG A 99 8.45 -4.76 4.84
C ARG A 99 7.16 -5.43 5.29
N THR A 100 6.89 -6.65 4.83
CA THR A 100 5.74 -7.42 5.30
C THR A 100 6.07 -8.16 6.58
N VAL A 101 5.16 -8.07 7.55
CA VAL A 101 5.20 -8.82 8.80
C VAL A 101 3.93 -9.66 8.88
N THR A 102 4.09 -10.96 9.11
CA THR A 102 2.98 -11.84 9.45
C THR A 102 2.86 -11.91 10.97
N VAL A 103 1.74 -11.46 11.51
CA VAL A 103 1.41 -11.61 12.93
C VAL A 103 0.53 -12.84 13.07
N PRO A 104 1.02 -13.93 13.72
CA PRO A 104 0.24 -15.14 13.88
C PRO A 104 -1.07 -14.88 14.62
N GLY A 105 -2.15 -15.48 14.13
CA GLY A 105 -3.43 -15.50 14.83
C GLY A 105 -3.33 -16.31 16.13
N LEU A 106 -3.83 -15.75 17.23
CA LEU A 106 -3.96 -16.44 18.52
C LEU A 106 -5.44 -16.61 18.86
N ASP A 107 -5.76 -17.66 19.61
CA ASP A 107 -7.10 -17.91 20.17
C ASP A 107 -8.24 -17.91 19.13
N GLY A 108 -7.99 -18.56 17.98
CA GLY A 108 -8.98 -18.69 16.89
C GLY A 108 -9.12 -17.45 16.00
N ARG A 109 -8.31 -16.41 16.21
CA ARG A 109 -8.22 -15.25 15.31
C ARG A 109 -7.39 -15.59 14.08
N ALA A 110 -7.70 -14.96 12.95
CA ALA A 110 -6.89 -15.07 11.74
C ALA A 110 -5.53 -14.37 11.93
N SER A 111 -4.50 -14.87 11.24
CA SER A 111 -3.21 -14.18 11.15
C SER A 111 -3.37 -12.88 10.37
N LYS A 112 -2.66 -11.83 10.81
CA LYS A 112 -2.61 -10.56 10.08
C LYS A 112 -1.39 -10.52 9.16
N TYR A 113 -1.57 -9.92 7.99
CA TYR A 113 -0.48 -9.54 7.10
C TYR A 113 -0.37 -8.02 7.08
N LEU A 114 0.75 -7.51 7.57
CA LEU A 114 0.95 -6.10 7.82
C LEU A 114 2.13 -5.58 7.00
N PHE A 115 1.98 -4.44 6.33
CA PHE A 115 3.08 -3.76 5.63
C PHE A 115 3.59 -2.58 6.47
N LYS A 116 4.86 -2.62 6.85
CA LYS A 116 5.51 -1.58 7.66
C LYS A 116 5.62 -0.28 6.87
N LEU A 117 4.96 0.79 7.31
CA LEU A 117 5.03 2.08 6.63
C LEU A 117 6.42 2.71 6.72
N PHE A 118 6.81 3.48 5.71
CA PHE A 118 8.05 4.25 5.75
C PHE A 118 7.85 5.50 6.60
N HIS A 119 8.67 5.67 7.63
CA HIS A 119 8.55 6.76 8.60
C HIS A 119 8.85 8.13 8.01
N SER A 120 9.71 8.15 6.99
CA SER A 120 10.10 9.36 6.30
C SER A 120 9.10 9.82 5.22
N PHE A 121 8.08 8.99 4.93
CA PHE A 121 7.02 9.25 3.97
C PHE A 121 5.73 9.67 4.68
N LYS A 122 4.92 10.46 3.98
CA LYS A 122 3.57 10.82 4.40
C LYS A 122 2.58 9.93 3.65
N LEU A 123 1.48 9.58 4.29
CA LEU A 123 0.34 9.01 3.58
C LEU A 123 -0.35 10.10 2.76
N ALA A 124 -0.80 9.74 1.57
CA ALA A 124 -1.66 10.60 0.76
C ALA A 124 -2.96 10.91 1.53
N PRO A 125 -3.41 12.18 1.52
CA PRO A 125 -4.59 12.59 2.28
C PRO A 125 -5.88 12.03 1.65
N GLY A 126 -6.86 11.69 2.47
CA GLY A 126 -8.20 11.29 2.01
C GLY A 126 -8.31 9.85 1.50
N GLU A 127 -7.25 9.04 1.62
CA GLU A 127 -7.28 7.63 1.25
C GLU A 127 -7.84 6.76 2.39
N GLY A 128 -8.91 6.00 2.09
CA GLY A 128 -9.55 5.09 3.04
C GLY A 128 -8.81 3.76 3.11
N VAL A 129 -7.84 3.65 4.03
CA VAL A 129 -7.09 2.42 4.29
C VAL A 129 -7.13 2.04 5.76
N VAL A 130 -6.99 0.74 6.03
CA VAL A 130 -6.98 0.24 7.41
C VAL A 130 -5.54 0.18 7.91
N LEU A 131 -5.27 0.91 8.99
CA LEU A 131 -3.98 0.90 9.66
C LEU A 131 -4.06 0.05 10.94
N ASP A 132 -2.98 -0.64 11.28
CA ASP A 132 -2.82 -1.39 12.52
C ASP A 132 -1.64 -0.80 13.30
N ASP A 133 -1.79 -0.65 14.61
CA ASP A 133 -0.65 -0.43 15.50
C ASP A 133 -0.12 -1.79 15.96
N HIS A 134 1.16 -2.03 15.68
CA HIS A 134 1.84 -3.25 16.08
C HIS A 134 3.20 -2.88 16.68
N GLU A 135 3.43 -3.28 17.93
CA GLU A 135 4.63 -2.95 18.70
C GLU A 135 4.95 -1.44 18.80
N GLY A 136 3.93 -0.59 18.71
CA GLY A 136 4.07 0.87 18.76
C GLY A 136 4.54 1.50 17.45
N GLU A 137 4.46 0.76 16.35
CA GLU A 137 4.66 1.25 14.98
C GLU A 137 3.37 1.11 14.17
N THR A 138 3.18 1.99 13.18
CA THR A 138 2.00 1.98 12.31
C THR A 138 2.26 1.16 11.04
N TYR A 139 1.36 0.22 10.79
CA TYR A 139 1.38 -0.66 9.62
C TYR A 139 0.12 -0.47 8.78
N LEU A 140 0.23 -0.74 7.49
CA LEU A 140 -0.91 -0.92 6.59
C LEU A 140 -1.38 -2.37 6.69
N ARG A 141 -2.67 -2.61 6.97
CA ARG A 141 -3.25 -3.95 6.88
C ARG A 141 -3.37 -4.36 5.43
N MET A 142 -2.78 -5.52 5.10
CA MET A 142 -2.85 -6.11 3.76
C MET A 142 -3.80 -7.29 3.65
N ASP A 143 -4.23 -7.85 4.78
CA ASP A 143 -5.16 -8.96 4.84
C ASP A 143 -6.56 -8.61 4.31
N CYS A 144 -6.91 -7.32 4.20
CA CYS A 144 -8.13 -6.90 3.51
C CYS A 144 -8.17 -7.25 2.01
N LEU A 145 -7.04 -7.65 1.40
CA LEU A 145 -7.04 -8.16 0.02
C LEU A 145 -7.75 -9.52 -0.13
N SER A 146 -7.95 -10.25 0.97
CA SER A 146 -8.74 -11.49 0.96
C SER A 146 -10.20 -11.28 1.35
N GLU A 147 -10.55 -10.08 1.80
CA GLU A 147 -11.94 -9.71 2.09
C GLU A 147 -12.63 -9.36 0.75
N PRO A 148 -13.89 -9.79 0.53
CA PRO A 148 -14.65 -9.27 -0.60
C PRO A 148 -14.71 -7.73 -0.50
N PRO A 149 -14.69 -6.99 -1.63
CA PRO A 149 -14.91 -5.55 -1.59
C PRO A 149 -16.13 -5.28 -0.74
N LEU A 150 -16.05 -4.32 0.19
CA LEU A 150 -17.21 -3.91 0.98
C LEU A 150 -18.30 -3.49 -0.02
N GLU A 151 -19.19 -4.41 -0.36
CA GLU A 151 -20.39 -4.10 -1.10
C GLU A 151 -21.05 -2.99 -0.28
N VAL A 152 -21.24 -1.85 -0.94
CA VAL A 152 -22.00 -0.73 -0.40
C VAL A 152 -23.24 -1.36 0.22
N LEU A 153 -23.32 -1.33 1.56
CA LEU A 153 -24.53 -1.65 2.28
C LEU A 153 -25.56 -0.64 1.78
N GLN A 154 -26.24 -0.98 0.69
CA GLN A 154 -27.46 -0.31 0.30
C GLN A 154 -28.40 -0.62 1.44
N ASP A 155 -28.68 0.43 2.20
CA ASP A 155 -29.69 0.49 3.23
C ASP A 155 -30.95 -0.22 2.73
N ALA A 156 -31.12 -1.48 3.14
CA ALA A 156 -32.41 -2.13 3.16
C ALA A 156 -33.19 -1.55 4.35
N VAL A 157 -33.46 -0.24 4.28
CA VAL A 157 -34.54 0.40 5.04
C VAL A 157 -35.83 -0.16 4.47
N GLY A 158 -36.58 -0.79 5.36
CA GLY A 158 -37.67 -1.69 5.03
C GLY A 158 -38.92 -1.02 4.49
N ASP A 159 -39.79 -1.89 4.00
CA ASP A 159 -41.23 -1.72 4.15
C ASP A 159 -41.79 -3.06 4.61
N GLY A 160 -42.07 -3.12 5.92
CA GLY A 160 -42.99 -4.09 6.48
C GLY A 160 -44.38 -3.46 6.53
N GLN A 161 -45.32 -4.00 5.74
CA GLN A 161 -46.78 -3.92 5.91
C GLN A 161 -47.39 -4.84 4.84
N GLY A 162 -48.31 -5.76 5.08
CA GLY A 162 -49.08 -6.13 6.25
C GLY A 162 -49.94 -7.34 5.90
N TRP A 163 -50.33 -8.08 6.92
CA TRP A 163 -51.17 -9.28 6.89
C TRP A 163 -52.60 -8.97 6.43
N SER A 164 -53.20 -9.81 5.58
CA SER A 164 -54.64 -10.09 5.44
C SER A 164 -54.76 -11.34 4.55
N ALA A 165 -54.99 -12.55 5.07
CA ALA A 165 -56.26 -13.14 5.49
C ALA A 165 -57.35 -13.20 4.39
N GLU A 166 -57.50 -14.42 3.87
CA GLU A 166 -58.75 -15.14 3.49
C GLU A 166 -59.51 -14.90 2.16
N SER A 167 -59.97 -16.07 1.65
CA SER A 167 -61.16 -16.37 0.83
C SER A 167 -61.10 -16.26 -0.70
N ALA A 168 -61.01 -17.42 -1.38
CA ALA A 168 -62.15 -18.09 -2.05
C ALA A 168 -61.72 -19.46 -2.61
#